data_AF-A0A947F1T6-F1
#
_entry.id   AF-A0A947F1T6-F1
#
_cell.length_a   1.000
_cell.length_b   1.000
_cell.length_c   1.000
_cell.angle_alpha   90.00
_cell.angle_beta   90.00
_cell.angle_gamma   90.00
#
_symmetry.space_group_name_H-M   'P 1'
#
loop_
_entity.id
_entity.type
_entity.pdbx_description
1 polymer ?
#
loop_
_entity_poly.entity_id
_entity_poly.type
_entity_poly.pdbx_seq_one_letter_code
_entity_poly.pdbx_strand_id
1 'polypeptide(L)'
;MKKTLLFFTIGLLSVGLVANAAMAQQPNFAKVKEYRIERSVPPKAQACIECHRATTPGIFADWAKSRHANANITCLDCHLVQPGDRDVAQDHEKYYSQSDMPWGEAKYKMPIASIVTPKDCSRCHPDEATQYSKSKHANTIEIMWKLDPWLNKG
;
A
#
# COMPACT_ATOMS: atom_id res chain seq x y z
N MET A 1 -56.08 -41.19 3.36
CA MET A 1 -55.59 -39.80 3.48
C MET A 1 -54.55 -39.59 4.58
N LYS A 2 -54.63 -40.23 5.76
CA LYS A 2 -53.62 -40.06 6.84
C LYS A 2 -52.27 -40.81 6.63
N LYS A 3 -52.24 -41.89 5.85
CA LYS A 3 -51.00 -42.67 5.61
C LYS A 3 -50.08 -42.05 4.55
N THR A 4 -50.63 -41.37 3.55
CA THR A 4 -49.86 -40.72 2.47
C THR A 4 -49.11 -39.47 2.96
N LEU A 5 -49.62 -38.82 4.00
CA LEU A 5 -48.99 -37.62 4.61
C LEU A 5 -47.76 -37.98 5.47
N LEU A 6 -47.68 -39.21 5.99
CA LEU A 6 -46.56 -39.69 6.81
C LEU A 6 -45.31 -40.01 5.97
N PHE A 7 -45.47 -40.43 4.72
CA PHE A 7 -44.33 -40.72 3.84
C PHE A 7 -43.67 -39.44 3.29
N PHE A 8 -44.43 -38.35 3.15
CA PHE A 8 -43.89 -37.07 2.70
C PHE A 8 -43.08 -36.34 3.80
N THR A 9 -43.44 -36.49 5.07
CA THR A 9 -42.70 -35.88 6.19
C THR A 9 -41.39 -36.61 6.50
N ILE A 10 -41.33 -37.93 6.31
CA ILE A 10 -40.10 -38.72 6.51
C ILE A 10 -39.11 -38.49 5.35
N GLY A 11 -39.58 -38.33 4.11
CA GLY A 11 -38.73 -38.02 2.96
C GLY A 11 -38.08 -36.64 3.00
N LEU A 12 -38.75 -35.64 3.57
CA LEU A 12 -38.16 -34.29 3.74
C LEU A 12 -37.14 -34.23 4.89
N LEU A 13 -37.30 -35.07 5.92
CA LEU A 13 -36.34 -35.12 7.04
C LEU A 13 -35.02 -35.81 6.67
N SER A 14 -35.04 -36.78 5.76
CA SER A 14 -33.83 -37.52 5.36
C SER A 14 -32.96 -36.76 4.34
N VAL A 15 -33.54 -35.86 3.54
CA VAL A 15 -32.76 -35.00 2.62
C VAL A 15 -32.08 -33.83 3.35
N GLY A 16 -32.62 -33.38 4.48
CA GLY A 16 -32.03 -32.29 5.28
C GLY A 16 -30.75 -32.65 6.03
N LEU A 17 -30.45 -33.94 6.25
CA LEU A 17 -29.30 -34.38 7.04
C LEU A 17 -27.98 -34.54 6.26
N VAL A 18 -28.00 -34.51 4.92
CA VAL A 18 -26.80 -34.81 4.11
C VAL A 18 -26.09 -33.55 3.58
N ALA A 19 -26.66 -32.34 3.77
CA ALA A 19 -26.14 -31.11 3.18
C ALA A 19 -25.17 -30.30 4.07
N ASN A 20 -24.87 -30.74 5.30
CA ASN A 20 -24.09 -29.94 6.26
C ASN A 20 -22.60 -30.35 6.38
N ALA A 21 -22.10 -31.31 5.62
CA ALA A 21 -20.71 -31.78 5.74
C ALA A 21 -19.70 -31.05 4.84
N ALA A 22 -20.15 -30.14 3.96
CA ALA A 22 -19.27 -29.47 2.98
C ALA A 22 -18.91 -28.02 3.32
N MET A 23 -19.26 -27.51 4.50
CA MET A 23 -19.01 -26.12 4.89
C MET A 23 -18.34 -26.00 6.26
N ALA A 24 -17.05 -26.31 6.36
CA ALA A 24 -16.12 -25.66 7.30
C ALA A 24 -14.71 -26.28 7.22
N GLN A 25 -13.97 -25.96 6.15
CA GLN A 25 -12.52 -25.83 6.29
C GLN A 25 -12.17 -24.42 5.83
N GLN A 26 -12.48 -23.45 6.69
CA GLN A 26 -11.88 -22.12 6.57
C GLN A 26 -10.37 -22.33 6.69
N PRO A 27 -9.55 -21.91 5.71
CA PRO A 27 -8.11 -22.02 5.85
C PRO A 27 -7.73 -21.28 7.13
N ASN A 28 -6.91 -21.92 7.98
CA ASN A 28 -6.42 -21.34 9.21
C ASN A 28 -5.38 -20.25 8.88
N PHE A 29 -5.85 -19.15 8.29
CA PHE A 29 -5.04 -17.98 8.05
C PHE A 29 -4.69 -17.38 9.39
N ALA A 30 -3.40 -17.10 9.60
CA ALA A 30 -2.96 -16.34 10.75
C ALA A 30 -3.77 -15.05 10.81
N LYS A 31 -4.52 -14.85 11.90
CA LYS A 31 -5.22 -13.59 12.15
C LYS A 31 -4.16 -12.49 12.12
N VAL A 32 -4.36 -11.49 11.26
CA VAL A 32 -3.47 -10.34 11.14
C VAL A 32 -3.42 -9.69 12.54
N LYS A 33 -2.27 -9.72 13.19
CA LYS A 33 -2.05 -8.97 14.42
C LYS A 33 -2.08 -7.49 14.05
N GLU A 34 -3.14 -6.81 14.45
CA GLU A 34 -3.26 -5.37 14.23
C GLU A 34 -2.41 -4.64 15.27
N TYR A 35 -1.15 -4.38 14.93
CA TYR A 35 -0.32 -3.43 15.68
C TYR A 35 -0.74 -2.03 15.26
N ARG A 36 -1.57 -1.39 16.08
CA ARG A 36 -1.96 0.01 15.89
C ARG A 36 -0.83 0.88 16.39
N ILE A 37 0.06 1.31 15.48
CA ILE A 37 1.10 2.29 15.79
C ILE A 37 0.40 3.64 15.93
N GLU A 38 0.19 4.08 17.17
CA GLU A 38 -0.29 5.44 17.44
C GLU A 38 0.87 6.44 17.27
N ARG A 39 1.11 6.82 16.03
CA ARG A 39 2.01 7.91 15.65
C ARG A 39 1.19 9.17 15.35
N SER A 40 1.60 10.32 15.88
CA SER A 40 1.01 11.61 15.47
C SER A 40 1.49 12.03 14.08
N VAL A 41 0.64 12.75 13.35
CA VAL A 41 1.00 13.36 12.06
C VAL A 41 1.74 14.68 12.33
N PRO A 42 3.03 14.82 11.96
CA PRO A 42 3.75 16.06 12.20
C PRO A 42 3.16 17.24 11.39
N PRO A 43 3.29 18.50 11.85
CA PRO A 43 2.72 19.66 11.15
C PRO A 43 3.14 19.78 9.68
N LYS A 44 4.39 19.43 9.36
CA LYS A 44 4.86 19.42 7.97
C LYS A 44 4.18 18.35 7.12
N ALA A 45 3.97 17.14 7.68
CA ALA A 45 3.23 16.09 6.99
C ALA A 45 1.76 16.49 6.75
N GLN A 46 1.14 17.17 7.74
CA GLN A 46 -0.22 17.69 7.59
C GLN A 46 -0.30 18.70 6.46
N ALA A 47 0.71 19.58 6.32
CA ALA A 47 0.77 20.53 5.20
C ALA A 47 0.82 19.83 3.84
N CYS A 48 1.60 18.74 3.72
CA CYS A 48 1.60 17.90 2.52
C CYS A 48 0.20 17.34 2.23
N ILE A 49 -0.44 16.74 3.24
CA ILE A 49 -1.76 16.09 3.09
C ILE A 49 -2.81 17.10 2.62
N GLU A 50 -2.89 18.27 3.23
CA GLU A 50 -3.92 19.26 2.90
C GLU A 50 -3.65 19.94 1.54
N CYS A 51 -2.39 20.26 1.23
CA CYS A 51 -2.02 20.80 -0.08
C CYS A 51 -2.34 19.80 -1.20
N HIS A 52 -1.96 18.53 -1.04
CA HIS A 52 -2.20 17.50 -2.05
C HIS A 52 -3.65 17.04 -2.12
N ARG A 53 -4.44 17.20 -1.04
CA ARG A 53 -5.90 17.03 -1.10
C ARG A 53 -6.53 18.01 -2.09
N ALA A 54 -6.05 19.25 -2.12
CA ALA A 54 -6.58 20.29 -3.01
C ALA A 54 -5.99 20.21 -4.42
N THR A 55 -4.67 20.08 -4.53
CA THR A 55 -3.95 20.20 -5.81
C THR A 55 -3.87 18.90 -6.61
N THR A 56 -3.86 17.75 -5.93
CA THR A 56 -3.76 16.41 -6.54
C THR A 56 -4.72 15.42 -5.87
N PRO A 57 -6.05 15.64 -5.97
CA PRO A 57 -7.04 14.88 -5.19
C PRO A 57 -7.00 13.37 -5.44
N GLY A 58 -6.57 12.93 -6.63
CA GLY A 58 -6.37 11.50 -6.93
C GLY A 58 -5.29 10.85 -6.07
N ILE A 59 -4.11 11.49 -5.96
CA ILE A 59 -3.00 10.99 -5.13
C ILE A 59 -3.41 10.95 -3.66
N PHE A 60 -4.07 12.02 -3.19
CA PHE A 60 -4.59 12.07 -1.83
C PHE A 60 -5.61 10.95 -1.57
N ALA A 61 -6.54 10.71 -2.51
CA ALA A 61 -7.57 9.69 -2.34
C ALA A 61 -6.97 8.27 -2.29
N ASP A 62 -5.96 7.97 -3.11
CA ASP A 62 -5.27 6.68 -3.11
C ASP A 62 -4.52 6.45 -1.80
N TRP A 63 -3.77 7.46 -1.34
CA TRP A 63 -3.11 7.40 -0.04
C TRP A 63 -4.13 7.22 1.10
N ALA A 64 -5.19 8.03 1.14
CA ALA A 64 -6.19 8.02 2.22
C ALA A 64 -6.94 6.68 2.34
N LYS A 65 -7.05 5.91 1.25
CA LYS A 65 -7.65 4.56 1.24
C LYS A 65 -6.65 3.45 1.60
N SER A 66 -5.35 3.76 1.66
CA SER A 66 -4.30 2.77 1.88
C SER A 66 -4.17 2.35 3.34
N ARG A 67 -3.55 1.19 3.58
CA ARG A 67 -3.15 0.77 4.93
C ARG A 67 -2.08 1.69 5.54
N HIS A 68 -1.29 2.36 4.70
CA HIS A 68 -0.29 3.33 5.16
C HIS A 68 -0.97 4.53 5.85
N ALA A 69 -2.03 5.09 5.25
CA ALA A 69 -2.79 6.16 5.90
C ALA A 69 -3.43 5.70 7.21
N ASN A 70 -4.02 4.49 7.23
CA ASN A 70 -4.61 3.93 8.46
C ASN A 70 -3.60 3.74 9.61
N ALA A 71 -2.32 3.57 9.26
CA ALA A 71 -1.21 3.43 10.20
C ALA A 71 -0.44 4.75 10.45
N ASN A 72 -0.99 5.89 10.02
CA ASN A 72 -0.36 7.21 10.12
C ASN A 72 1.03 7.30 9.46
N ILE A 73 1.28 6.48 8.43
CA ILE A 73 2.41 6.65 7.51
C ILE A 73 2.03 7.75 6.52
N THR A 74 2.80 8.82 6.57
CA THR A 74 2.56 10.07 5.85
C THR A 74 3.35 10.12 4.54
N CYS A 75 3.08 11.13 3.71
CA CYS A 75 3.82 11.38 2.47
C CYS A 75 5.34 11.43 2.72
N LEU A 76 5.75 12.02 3.84
CA LEU A 76 7.15 12.22 4.18
C LEU A 76 7.88 10.96 4.64
N ASP A 77 7.16 9.93 5.07
CA ASP A 77 7.81 8.70 5.49
C ASP A 77 8.44 7.96 4.30
N CYS A 78 7.92 8.20 3.09
CA CYS A 78 8.45 7.66 1.84
C CYS A 78 9.18 8.70 0.98
N HIS A 79 8.69 9.94 0.90
CA HIS A 79 9.21 10.94 -0.04
C HIS A 79 10.29 11.85 0.54
N LEU A 80 10.51 11.88 1.85
CA LEU A 80 11.54 12.74 2.44
C LEU A 80 12.93 12.26 2.02
N VAL A 81 13.69 13.15 1.40
CA VAL A 81 15.06 12.90 0.96
C VAL A 81 15.95 12.49 2.13
N GLN A 82 16.69 11.41 1.95
CA GLN A 82 17.68 10.89 2.88
C GLN A 82 19.10 11.33 2.49
N PRO A 83 20.07 11.27 3.43
CA PRO A 83 21.46 11.59 3.11
C PRO A 83 22.02 10.69 1.99
N GLY A 84 22.49 11.32 0.93
CA GLY A 84 23.10 10.64 -0.23
C GLY A 84 22.13 10.37 -1.40
N ASP A 85 20.85 10.69 -1.24
CA ASP A 85 19.89 10.65 -2.33
C ASP A 85 20.24 11.67 -3.42
N ARG A 86 20.01 11.30 -4.68
CA ARG A 86 20.38 12.08 -5.86
C ARG A 86 19.18 12.50 -6.70
N ASP A 87 17.99 12.12 -6.27
CA ASP A 87 16.70 12.21 -6.96
C ASP A 87 15.76 13.23 -6.29
N VAL A 88 16.34 14.25 -5.67
CA VAL A 88 15.60 15.39 -5.13
C VAL A 88 14.77 16.04 -6.22
N ALA A 89 13.46 16.16 -6.00
CA ALA A 89 12.53 16.82 -6.91
C ALA A 89 12.64 18.35 -6.77
N GLN A 90 13.64 18.94 -7.42
CA GLN A 90 13.93 20.38 -7.37
C GLN A 90 12.71 21.23 -7.76
N ASP A 91 11.90 20.78 -8.73
CA ASP A 91 10.71 21.49 -9.19
C ASP A 91 9.61 21.61 -8.14
N HIS A 92 9.59 20.75 -7.11
CA HIS A 92 8.63 20.90 -6.02
C HIS A 92 8.93 22.17 -5.20
N GLU A 93 10.16 22.67 -5.22
CA GLU A 93 10.52 23.85 -4.43
C GLU A 93 9.70 25.10 -4.78
N LYS A 94 9.23 25.21 -6.03
CA LYS A 94 8.44 26.34 -6.52
C LYS A 94 7.07 26.51 -5.82
N TYR A 95 6.58 25.46 -5.17
CA TYR A 95 5.32 25.50 -4.42
C TYR A 95 5.49 26.07 -3.01
N TYR A 96 6.73 26.18 -2.54
CA TYR A 96 7.02 26.88 -1.30
C TYR A 96 7.25 28.36 -1.57
N SER A 97 6.85 29.21 -0.64
CA SER A 97 6.79 30.68 -0.72
C SER A 97 5.65 31.25 -1.57
N GLN A 98 4.59 30.45 -1.83
CA GLN A 98 3.36 30.94 -2.44
C GLN A 98 2.45 31.54 -1.36
N SER A 99 2.19 32.85 -1.43
CA SER A 99 1.43 33.59 -0.39
C SER A 99 -0.06 33.30 -0.39
N ASP A 100 -0.59 32.76 -1.49
CA ASP A 100 -1.97 32.34 -1.67
C ASP A 100 -2.24 30.91 -1.17
N MET A 101 -1.21 30.14 -0.82
CA MET A 101 -1.34 28.80 -0.26
C MET A 101 -0.80 28.75 1.19
N PRO A 102 -1.66 28.54 2.21
CA PRO A 102 -1.23 28.44 3.61
C PRO A 102 -0.15 27.37 3.86
N TRP A 103 -0.16 26.28 3.09
CA TRP A 103 0.81 25.18 3.20
C TRP A 103 2.08 25.40 2.37
N GLY A 104 2.12 26.47 1.58
CA GLY A 104 3.29 26.90 0.82
C GLY A 104 4.31 27.64 1.67
N GLU A 105 4.01 28.03 2.91
CA GLU A 105 4.96 28.77 3.75
C GLU A 105 6.33 28.07 3.90
N ALA A 106 7.41 28.85 3.94
CA ALA A 106 8.78 28.33 4.04
C ALA A 106 9.00 27.40 5.26
N LYS A 107 8.24 27.57 6.34
CA LYS A 107 8.28 26.69 7.52
C LYS A 107 7.91 25.23 7.21
N TYR A 108 7.11 25.00 6.17
CA TYR A 108 6.71 23.67 5.71
C TYR A 108 7.66 23.11 4.64
N LYS A 109 8.62 23.90 4.14
CA LYS A 109 9.59 23.43 3.14
C LYS A 109 10.38 22.22 3.66
N MET A 110 10.52 21.24 2.77
CA MET A 110 11.39 20.08 2.93
C MET A 110 11.82 19.52 1.57
N PRO A 111 13.04 19.00 1.46
CA PRO A 111 13.48 18.31 0.26
C PRO A 111 12.74 16.97 0.14
N ILE A 112 12.14 16.72 -1.01
CA ILE A 112 11.42 15.49 -1.31
C ILE A 112 11.95 14.85 -2.59
N ALA A 113 11.87 13.53 -2.69
CA ALA A 113 12.08 12.77 -3.91
C ALA A 113 10.71 12.40 -4.48
N SER A 114 10.54 12.51 -5.81
CA SER A 114 9.29 12.08 -6.46
C SER A 114 9.25 10.56 -6.65
N ILE A 115 10.41 9.93 -6.74
CA ILE A 115 10.56 8.48 -6.93
C ILE A 115 10.84 7.86 -5.56
N VAL A 116 10.02 6.89 -5.17
CA VAL A 116 10.25 6.07 -3.98
C VAL A 116 10.87 4.76 -4.44
N THR A 117 12.03 4.42 -3.89
CA THR A 117 12.81 3.24 -4.27
C THR A 117 12.59 2.09 -3.28
N PRO A 118 13.00 0.85 -3.61
CA PRO A 118 12.98 -0.26 -2.65
C PRO A 118 13.79 0.02 -1.36
N LYS A 119 14.77 0.94 -1.39
CA LYS A 119 15.54 1.33 -0.20
C LYS A 119 14.68 2.09 0.80
N ASP A 120 13.78 2.95 0.34
CA ASP A 120 12.87 3.71 1.20
C ASP A 120 11.91 2.77 1.94
N CYS A 121 11.40 1.76 1.22
CA CYS A 121 10.56 0.72 1.78
C CYS A 121 11.30 -0.12 2.83
N SER A 122 12.59 -0.40 2.63
CA SER A 122 13.39 -1.31 3.46
C SER A 122 13.55 -0.85 4.92
N ARG A 123 13.31 0.44 5.19
CA ARG A 123 13.33 1.00 6.56
C ARG A 123 12.26 0.36 7.45
N CYS A 124 11.15 -0.08 6.87
CA CYS A 124 10.04 -0.73 7.58
C CYS A 124 9.74 -2.14 7.07
N HIS A 125 10.10 -2.44 5.82
CA HIS A 125 9.89 -3.74 5.14
C HIS A 125 11.24 -4.34 4.68
N PRO A 126 12.19 -4.62 5.60
CA PRO A 126 13.53 -5.08 5.23
C PRO A 126 13.52 -6.49 4.61
N ASP A 127 12.62 -7.35 5.06
CA ASP A 127 12.52 -8.73 4.58
C ASP A 127 11.99 -8.77 3.14
N GLU A 128 10.93 -8.01 2.84
CA GLU A 128 10.37 -7.90 1.49
C GLU A 128 11.37 -7.25 0.54
N ALA A 129 12.08 -6.20 0.97
CA ALA A 129 13.14 -5.57 0.17
C ALA A 129 14.27 -6.57 -0.14
N THR A 130 14.66 -7.38 0.85
CA THR A 130 15.68 -8.42 0.67
C THR A 130 15.21 -9.51 -0.29
N GLN A 131 13.95 -9.96 -0.18
CA GLN A 131 13.38 -10.93 -1.11
C GLN A 131 13.30 -10.37 -2.54
N TYR A 132 12.81 -9.14 -2.69
CA TYR A 132 12.69 -8.47 -3.99
C TYR A 132 14.05 -8.31 -4.68
N SER A 133 15.08 -7.86 -3.94
CA SER A 133 16.43 -7.64 -4.49
C SER A 133 17.07 -8.88 -5.11
N LYS A 134 16.66 -10.09 -4.69
CA LYS A 134 17.14 -11.36 -5.25
C LYS A 134 16.34 -11.83 -6.47
N SER A 135 15.22 -11.17 -6.78
CA SER A 135 14.33 -11.59 -7.86
C SER A 135 14.86 -11.18 -9.24
N LYS A 136 14.36 -11.84 -10.29
CA LYS A 136 14.63 -11.41 -11.68
C LYS A 136 14.08 -10.01 -11.96
N HIS A 137 12.93 -9.64 -11.37
CA HIS A 137 12.33 -8.31 -11.55
C HIS A 137 13.30 -7.20 -11.15
N ALA A 138 13.93 -7.31 -9.98
CA ALA A 138 14.90 -6.33 -9.49
C ALA A 138 16.18 -6.27 -10.34
N ASN A 139 16.54 -7.37 -11.01
CA ASN A 139 17.77 -7.51 -11.77
C ASN A 139 17.54 -7.54 -13.29
N THR A 140 16.35 -7.14 -13.77
CA THR A 140 15.96 -7.27 -15.19
C THR A 140 16.95 -6.59 -16.12
N ILE A 141 17.36 -5.36 -15.79
CA ILE A 141 18.34 -4.60 -16.58
C ILE A 141 19.67 -5.35 -16.67
N GLU A 142 20.18 -5.87 -15.55
CA GLU A 142 21.42 -6.64 -15.55
C GLU A 142 21.31 -7.90 -16.41
N ILE A 143 20.20 -8.63 -16.30
CA ILE A 143 19.93 -9.84 -17.08
C ILE A 143 19.90 -9.53 -18.58
N MET A 144 19.14 -8.50 -18.99
CA MET A 144 19.06 -8.09 -20.39
C MET A 144 20.46 -7.81 -20.95
N TRP A 145 21.22 -6.94 -20.28
CA TRP A 145 22.49 -6.49 -20.83
C TRP A 145 23.62 -7.53 -20.76
N LYS A 146 23.63 -8.41 -19.75
CA LYS A 146 24.72 -9.38 -19.55
C LYS A 146 24.42 -10.79 -20.07
N LEU A 147 23.16 -11.22 -20.04
CA LEU A 147 22.78 -12.62 -20.26
C LEU A 147 21.90 -12.81 -21.51
N ASP A 148 21.08 -11.82 -21.87
CA ASP A 148 20.15 -11.94 -23.00
C ASP A 148 20.28 -10.77 -24.01
N PRO A 149 21.31 -10.81 -24.88
CA PRO A 149 21.57 -9.76 -25.85
C PRO A 149 20.43 -9.52 -26.85
N TRP A 150 19.48 -10.45 -26.96
CA TRP A 150 18.34 -10.31 -27.84
C TRP A 150 17.41 -9.18 -27.36
N LEU A 151 17.26 -9.00 -26.05
CA LEU A 151 16.44 -7.94 -25.45
C LEU A 151 17.06 -6.53 -25.53
N ASN A 152 18.32 -6.40 -25.96
CA ASN A 152 19.01 -5.11 -26.03
C ASN A 152 18.50 -4.20 -27.17
N LYS A 153 17.72 -4.74 -28.11
CA LYS A 153 17.31 -4.04 -29.33
C LYS A 153 15.82 -3.66 -29.37
N GLY A 154 15.07 -3.91 -28.28
CA GLY A 154 13.62 -3.75 -28.27
C GLY A 154 12.93 -4.78 -29.14
#